data_AF-A0AA95S407-F1
#
_entry.id   AF-A0AA95S407-F1
#
_cell.length_a   1.000
_cell.length_b   1.000
_cell.length_c   1.000
_cell.angle_alpha   90.00
_cell.angle_beta   90.00
_cell.angle_gamma   90.00
#
_symmetry.space_group_name_H-M   'P 1'
#
loop_
_entity.id
_entity.type
_entity.pdbx_description
1 polymer ?
#
loop_
_entity_poly.entity_id
_entity_poly.type
_entity_poly.pdbx_seq_one_letter_code
_entity_poly.pdbx_strand_id
1 'polypeptide(L)' 'MANQSESKKISVNSTISLKGIVKAIFNDTIHVQIGGKIIPISTSDFIIEKSPK' A
#
# COMPACT_ATOMS: atom_id res chain seq x y z
N MET A 1 5.41 31.23 7.39
CA MET A 1 5.43 30.51 6.10
C MET A 1 4.49 29.32 6.23
N ALA A 2 3.28 29.42 5.70
CA ALA A 2 2.32 28.32 5.74
C ALA A 2 2.73 27.29 4.68
N ASN A 3 3.09 26.08 5.12
CA ASN A 3 3.25 24.94 4.23
C ASN A 3 1.85 24.58 3.69
N GLN A 4 1.46 25.25 2.60
CA GLN A 4 0.38 24.76 1.74
C GLN A 4 0.85 23.40 1.24
N SER A 5 0.39 22.36 1.90
CA SER A 5 0.38 21.02 1.34
C SER A 5 -0.60 21.13 0.18
N GLU A 6 -0.08 21.42 -1.01
CA GLU A 6 -0.85 21.30 -2.25
C GLU A 6 -1.56 19.96 -2.17
N SER A 7 -2.90 19.98 -2.13
CA SER A 7 -3.66 18.76 -2.13
C SER A 7 -3.35 18.10 -3.47
N LYS A 8 -2.53 17.03 -3.44
CA LYS A 8 -2.30 16.22 -4.63
C LYS A 8 -3.68 15.75 -5.07
N LYS A 9 -4.22 16.36 -6.13
CA LYS A 9 -5.51 16.00 -6.70
C LYS A 9 -5.40 14.57 -7.21
N ILE A 10 -5.86 13.62 -6.40
CA ILE A 10 -6.00 12.22 -6.82
C ILE A 10 -7.19 12.19 -7.77
N SER A 11 -6.94 11.84 -9.03
CA SER A 11 -7.98 11.61 -10.02
C SER A 11 -8.33 10.13 -10.08
N VAL A 12 -9.49 9.82 -10.66
CA VAL A 12 -9.79 8.45 -11.09
C VAL A 12 -8.65 7.96 -12.01
N ASN A 13 -8.25 6.70 -11.84
CA ASN A 13 -7.12 6.04 -12.52
C ASN A 13 -5.72 6.55 -12.17
N SER A 14 -5.57 7.36 -11.12
CA SER A 14 -4.24 7.70 -10.60
C SER A 14 -3.56 6.47 -9.99
N THR A 15 -2.30 6.19 -10.37
CA THR A 15 -1.46 5.24 -9.65
C THR A 15 -0.99 5.87 -8.34
N ILE A 16 -1.27 5.20 -7.22
CA ILE A 16 -0.95 5.67 -5.87
C ILE A 16 -0.20 4.58 -5.10
N SER A 17 0.70 4.98 -4.21
CA SER A 17 1.39 4.07 -3.28
C SER A 17 0.82 4.27 -1.88
N LEU A 18 0.34 3.19 -1.27
CA LEU A 18 -0.25 3.20 0.06
C LEU A 18 0.66 2.45 1.04
N LYS A 19 0.80 3.01 2.24
CA LYS A 19 1.41 2.30 3.37
C LYS A 19 0.34 1.50 4.08
N GLY A 20 0.63 0.24 4.36
CA GLY A 20 -0.24 -0.66 5.10
C GLY A 20 0.54 -1.49 6.12
N ILE A 21 -0.18 -2.14 7.03
CA ILE A 21 0.40 -3.02 8.05
C ILE A 21 -0.01 -4.46 7.73
N VAL A 22 0.96 -5.36 7.61
CA VAL A 22 0.68 -6.79 7.46
C VAL A 22 0.11 -7.33 8.78
N LYS A 23 -1.10 -7.89 8.71
CA LYS A 23 -1.79 -8.48 9.87
C LYS A 23 -1.71 -9.99 9.89
N ALA A 24 -1.73 -10.63 8.72
CA ALA A 24 -1.60 -12.06 8.58
C ALA A 24 -0.95 -12.41 7.23
N ILE A 25 -0.27 -13.56 7.21
CA ILE A 25 0.33 -14.15 6.02
C ILE A 25 -0.20 -15.57 5.92
N PHE A 26 -0.84 -15.87 4.80
CA PHE A 26 -1.25 -17.21 4.40
C PHE A 26 -0.44 -17.61 3.15
N ASN A 27 -0.48 -18.88 2.78
CA ASN A 27 0.42 -19.43 1.75
C ASN A 27 0.44 -18.61 0.45
N ASP A 28 -0.72 -18.15 -0.04
CA ASP A 28 -0.86 -17.45 -1.31
C ASP A 28 -1.28 -15.97 -1.18
N THR A 29 -1.64 -15.53 0.03
CA THR A 29 -2.28 -14.23 0.28
C THR A 29 -1.74 -13.56 1.54
N ILE A 30 -1.55 -12.25 1.45
CA ILE A 30 -1.15 -11.40 2.56
C ILE A 30 -2.31 -10.49 2.90
N HIS A 31 -2.70 -10.46 4.17
CA HIS A 31 -3.76 -9.59 4.66
C HIS A 31 -3.13 -8.30 5.18
N VAL A 32 -3.36 -7.20 4.47
CA VAL A 32 -2.81 -5.87 4.80
C VAL A 32 -3.91 -4.97 5.31
N GLN A 33 -3.72 -4.38 6.50
CA GLN A 33 -4.58 -3.31 6.98
C GLN A 33 -4.17 -1.98 6.35
N ILE A 34 -5.11 -1.34 5.66
CA ILE A 34 -4.97 0.00 5.10
C ILE A 34 -6.11 0.84 5.67
N GLY A 35 -5.77 1.86 6.47
CA GLY A 35 -6.75 2.60 7.26
C GLY A 35 -7.53 1.68 8.22
N GLY A 36 -8.86 1.67 8.11
CA GLY A 36 -9.75 0.86 8.95
C GLY A 36 -10.18 -0.49 8.36
N LYS A 37 -9.64 -0.90 7.21
CA LYS A 37 -10.04 -2.14 6.51
C LYS A 37 -8.85 -3.07 6.31
N ILE A 38 -9.13 -4.37 6.26
CA ILE A 38 -8.16 -5.42 5.93
C ILE A 38 -8.42 -5.85 4.48
N ILE A 39 -7.38 -5.80 3.65
CA ILE A 39 -7.43 -6.12 2.23
C ILE A 39 -6.50 -7.33 1.99
N PRO A 40 -7.01 -8.46 1.48
CA PRO A 40 -6.18 -9.56 1.05
C PRO A 40 -5.54 -9.22 -0.30
N ILE A 41 -4.23 -9.42 -0.41
CA ILE A 41 -3.44 -9.18 -1.62
C ILE A 41 -2.71 -10.48 -1.95
N SER A 42 -2.68 -10.89 -3.22
CA SER A 42 -1.93 -12.08 -3.61
C SER A 42 -0.44 -11.84 -3.41
N THR A 43 0.26 -12.85 -2.91
CA THR A 43 1.73 -12.83 -2.83
C THR A 43 2.40 -12.60 -4.18
N SER A 44 1.75 -12.97 -5.29
CA SER A 44 2.23 -12.73 -6.65
C SER A 44 2.27 -11.24 -7.03
N ASP A 45 1.41 -10.42 -6.40
CA ASP A 45 1.32 -8.99 -6.67
C ASP A 45 2.38 -8.18 -5.90
N PHE A 46 3.07 -8.82 -4.93
CA PHE A 46 4.19 -8.19 -4.24
C PHE A 46 5.47 -8.34 -5.06
N ILE A 47 5.84 -7.27 -5.76
CA ILE A 47 7.21 -7.07 -6.20
C ILE A 47 8.01 -6.78 -4.92
N ILE A 48 8.57 -7.82 -4.32
CA ILE A 48 9.53 -7.67 -3.22
C ILE A 48 10.74 -6.97 -3.84
N GLU A 49 10.85 -5.65 -3.67
CA GLU A 49 12.10 -4.95 -3.86
C GLU A 49 13.09 -5.56 -2.86
N LYS A 50 13.86 -6.53 -3.35
CA LYS A 50 14.97 -7.13 -2.61
C LYS A 50 15.88 -5.97 -2.21
N SER A 51 15.84 -5.59 -0.93
CA SER A 51 16.68 -4.50 -0.41
C SER A 51 18.12 -4.79 -0.83
N PRO A 52 18.77 -3.88 -1.60
CA PRO A 52 20.16 -4.04 -1.94
C PRO A 52 20.95 -4.09 -0.64
N LYS A 53 21.78 -5.12 -0.54
CA LYS A 53 22.57 -5.49 0.63
C LYS A 53 23.63 -4.44 0.93
#